data_AF-A0A7Y1Y965-F1
#
_entry.id   AF-A0A7Y1Y965-F1
#
_cell.length_a   1.000
_cell.length_b   1.000
_cell.length_c   1.000
_cell.angle_alpha   90.00
_cell.angle_beta   90.00
_cell.angle_gamma   90.00
#
_symmetry.space_group_name_H-M   'P 1'
#
loop_
_entity.id
_entity.type
_entity.pdbx_description
1 polymer ?
#
loop_
_entity_poly.entity_id
_entity_poly.type
_entity_poly.pdbx_seq_one_letter_code
_entity_poly.pdbx_strand_id
1 'polypeptide(L)'
;MSRGRRRVHDRRILALGIPALGALAADPLVSLVDTAFVGRLGTTPLAALGIDAAIFGLAFFAFNFLAYGVTPLVARALGEGDTGRAARVVANGLVAAVALGTVVTIVLQVGARPILDLMGASDAVAGEAAGYLRIRSLAAPAVLIITLGHGAFRGHQDTRTPFFITLGFNLVNLILDPLLIFGAGWGLNGAAVATLVAQWVGASWFLVLIRRRLGLQFSGLEPSELFGLLRVGRDVVIRTAALLVTFTVATRVAAEIGDAEVAAHQVAMQLLIFLALSIDALAIAAQSLIARFVGEQRHNDAWDVSVRLLQLGAVVGAGFLILLALTRSVVPGWFTSEPEVREAIESVWLILAVMQPLAALVYVWDGIVMGAARFGYLAWAMVVSGGVAIAALVLVVPFGWGLPGVWWGIGLLNVVRATTLGWWHFRPAGFLRPQLEGS
;
A
#
# COMPACT_ATOMS: atom_id res chain seq x y z
N MET A 1 30.26 7.35 7.32
CA MET A 1 29.30 8.14 8.15
C MET A 1 29.77 8.31 9.59
N SER A 2 29.92 9.54 10.07
CA SER A 2 30.17 9.84 11.49
C SER A 2 28.94 9.52 12.35
N ARG A 3 29.12 9.27 13.66
CA ARG A 3 28.01 9.03 14.62
C ARG A 3 26.99 10.18 14.64
N GLY A 4 27.45 11.43 14.47
CA GLY A 4 26.60 12.62 14.40
C GLY A 4 25.67 12.62 13.18
N ARG A 5 26.19 12.34 11.97
CA ARG A 5 25.36 12.25 10.75
C ARG A 5 24.32 11.14 10.86
N ARG A 6 24.68 9.96 11.40
CA ARG A 6 23.73 8.86 11.64
C ARG A 6 22.53 9.28 12.46
N ARG A 7 22.75 9.98 13.59
CA ARG A 7 21.68 10.47 14.47
C ARG A 7 20.74 11.44 13.76
N VAL A 8 21.26 12.28 12.86
CA VAL A 8 20.43 13.23 12.08
C VAL A 8 19.53 12.48 11.10
N HIS A 9 20.06 11.50 10.36
CA HIS A 9 19.25 10.69 9.45
C HIS A 9 18.20 9.87 10.21
N ASP A 10 18.56 9.26 11.35
CA ASP A 10 17.61 8.49 12.16
C ASP A 10 16.44 9.34 12.64
N ARG A 11 16.72 10.55 13.14
CA ARG A 11 15.67 11.46 13.59
C ARG A 11 14.74 11.85 12.44
N ARG A 12 15.27 12.07 11.23
CA ARG A 12 14.46 12.40 10.04
C ARG A 12 13.63 11.20 9.59
N ILE A 13 14.24 10.01 9.52
CA ILE A 13 13.56 8.77 9.13
C ILE A 13 12.41 8.48 10.11
N LEU A 14 12.66 8.55 11.42
CA LEU A 14 11.62 8.29 12.43
C LEU A 14 10.54 9.38 12.45
N ALA A 15 10.92 10.65 12.26
CA ALA A 15 9.95 11.75 12.19
C ALA A 15 9.00 11.62 10.99
N LEU A 16 9.43 10.97 9.90
CA LEU A 16 8.60 10.66 8.75
C LEU A 16 7.86 9.32 8.92
N GLY A 17 8.57 8.27 9.31
CA GLY A 17 8.08 6.90 9.37
C GLY A 17 7.02 6.66 10.45
N ILE A 18 7.18 7.18 11.67
CA ILE A 18 6.21 6.91 12.76
C ILE A 18 4.81 7.47 12.43
N PRO A 19 4.65 8.75 12.02
CA PRO A 19 3.34 9.23 11.61
C PRO A 19 2.81 8.54 10.35
N ALA A 20 3.69 8.17 9.41
CA ALA A 20 3.28 7.42 8.22
C ALA A 20 2.72 6.03 8.59
N LEU A 21 3.35 5.31 9.52
CA LEU A 21 2.85 4.06 10.07
C LEU A 21 1.48 4.24 10.71
N GLY A 22 1.32 5.29 11.53
CA GLY A 22 0.02 5.61 12.14
C GLY A 22 -1.07 5.87 11.09
N ALA A 23 -0.74 6.56 10.00
CA ALA A 23 -1.68 6.81 8.91
C ALA A 23 -2.05 5.54 8.15
N LEU A 24 -1.08 4.66 7.89
CA LEU A 24 -1.31 3.37 7.23
C LEU A 24 -2.11 2.39 8.10
N ALA A 25 -1.95 2.45 9.41
CA ALA A 25 -2.66 1.58 10.36
C ALA A 25 -4.09 2.05 10.66
N ALA A 26 -4.38 3.35 10.49
CA ALA A 26 -5.68 3.91 10.84
C ALA A 26 -6.84 3.28 10.05
N ASP A 27 -6.71 3.17 8.72
CA ASP A 27 -7.80 2.66 7.88
C ASP A 27 -8.14 1.18 8.18
N PRO A 28 -7.17 0.25 8.27
CA PRO A 28 -7.46 -1.13 8.67
C PRO A 28 -8.11 -1.24 10.07
N LEU A 29 -7.65 -0.45 11.03
CA LEU A 29 -8.19 -0.48 12.39
C LEU A 29 -9.65 0.00 12.43
N VAL A 30 -9.97 1.04 11.67
CA VAL A 30 -11.34 1.57 11.58
C VAL A 30 -12.24 0.59 10.83
N SER A 31 -11.74 0.00 9.73
CA SER A 31 -12.48 -1.03 8.99
C SER A 31 -12.89 -2.23 9.84
N LEU A 32 -12.09 -2.61 10.85
CA LEU A 32 -12.47 -3.65 11.81
C LEU A 32 -13.67 -3.25 12.67
N VAL A 33 -13.74 -1.98 13.07
CA VAL A 33 -14.86 -1.45 13.85
C VAL A 33 -16.12 -1.37 12.99
N ASP A 34 -16.02 -0.88 11.76
CA ASP A 34 -17.14 -0.83 10.80
C ASP A 34 -17.70 -2.24 10.55
N THR A 35 -16.81 -3.22 10.33
CA THR A 35 -17.19 -4.63 10.16
C THR A 35 -17.91 -5.16 11.40
N ALA A 36 -17.47 -4.79 12.61
CA ALA A 36 -18.12 -5.18 13.85
C ALA A 36 -19.51 -4.54 14.03
N PHE A 37 -19.71 -3.29 13.60
CA PHE A 37 -21.03 -2.66 13.61
C PHE A 37 -21.98 -3.31 12.60
N VAL A 38 -21.54 -3.48 11.35
CA VAL A 38 -22.35 -4.13 10.31
C VAL A 38 -22.64 -5.59 10.66
N GLY A 39 -21.70 -6.30 11.29
CA GLY A 39 -21.90 -7.68 11.76
C GLY A 39 -23.06 -7.83 12.75
N ARG A 40 -23.44 -6.76 13.48
CA ARG A 40 -24.61 -6.77 14.38
C ARG A 40 -25.95 -6.68 13.63
N LEU A 41 -25.96 -6.29 12.35
CA LEU A 41 -27.17 -6.24 11.53
C LEU A 41 -27.58 -7.62 11.01
N GLY A 42 -26.65 -8.58 10.96
CA GLY A 42 -26.88 -9.94 10.51
C GLY A 42 -25.93 -10.40 9.41
N THR A 43 -26.13 -11.62 8.95
CA THR A 43 -25.25 -12.29 7.98
C THR A 43 -25.32 -11.69 6.58
N THR A 44 -26.52 -11.34 6.10
CA THR A 44 -26.70 -10.77 4.75
C THR A 44 -26.02 -9.40 4.58
N PRO A 45 -26.20 -8.41 5.48
CA PRO A 45 -25.47 -7.13 5.41
C PRO A 45 -23.94 -7.30 5.52
N LEU A 46 -23.48 -8.23 6.35
CA LEU A 46 -22.05 -8.51 6.51
C LEU A 46 -21.45 -9.13 5.24
N ALA A 47 -22.16 -10.06 4.61
CA ALA A 47 -21.74 -10.65 3.33
C ALA A 47 -21.70 -9.59 2.22
N ALA A 48 -22.71 -8.70 2.17
CA ALA A 48 -22.75 -7.58 1.24
C ALA A 48 -21.54 -6.65 1.41
N LEU A 49 -21.25 -6.23 2.65
CA LEU A 49 -20.07 -5.43 2.98
C LEU A 49 -18.77 -6.10 2.53
N GLY A 50 -18.63 -7.41 2.72
CA GLY A 50 -17.45 -8.16 2.30
C GLY A 50 -17.22 -8.14 0.79
N ILE A 51 -18.29 -8.33 -0.01
CA ILE A 51 -18.21 -8.24 -1.47
C ILE A 51 -17.84 -6.82 -1.89
N ASP A 52 -18.48 -5.80 -1.32
CA ASP A 52 -18.19 -4.41 -1.63
C ASP A 52 -16.76 -4.01 -1.23
N ALA A 53 -16.26 -4.48 -0.10
CA ALA A 53 -14.87 -4.26 0.32
C ALA A 53 -13.87 -4.83 -0.69
N ALA A 54 -14.14 -6.02 -1.25
CA ALA A 54 -13.31 -6.60 -2.31
C ALA A 54 -13.36 -5.77 -3.60
N ILE A 55 -14.55 -5.31 -4.02
CA ILE A 55 -14.73 -4.44 -5.19
C ILE A 55 -13.95 -3.12 -5.00
N PHE A 56 -14.10 -2.47 -3.85
CA PHE A 56 -13.40 -1.22 -3.55
C PHE A 56 -11.89 -1.41 -3.41
N GLY A 57 -11.46 -2.53 -2.82
CA GLY A 57 -10.06 -2.93 -2.80
C GLY A 57 -9.48 -2.95 -4.21
N LEU A 58 -10.11 -3.67 -5.14
CA LEU A 58 -9.66 -3.74 -6.53
C LEU A 58 -9.70 -2.37 -7.23
N ALA A 59 -10.79 -1.62 -7.06
CA ALA A 59 -10.99 -0.33 -7.71
C ALA A 59 -9.95 0.71 -7.26
N PHE A 60 -9.70 0.82 -5.96
CA PHE A 60 -8.83 1.88 -5.43
C PHE A 60 -7.36 1.53 -5.40
N PHE A 61 -7.03 0.24 -5.33
CA PHE A 61 -5.66 -0.22 -5.27
C PHE A 61 -4.81 0.23 -6.47
N ALA A 62 -5.41 0.26 -7.66
CA ALA A 62 -4.76 0.74 -8.88
C ALA A 62 -4.33 2.21 -8.78
N PHE A 63 -5.01 3.03 -7.97
CA PHE A 63 -4.76 4.47 -7.85
C PHE A 63 -3.77 4.85 -6.76
N ASN A 64 -3.20 3.88 -6.03
CA ASN A 64 -2.12 4.12 -5.07
C ASN A 64 -0.89 4.79 -5.71
N PHE A 65 -0.75 4.73 -7.04
CA PHE A 65 0.27 5.47 -7.77
C PHE A 65 0.17 6.99 -7.56
N LEU A 66 -1.00 7.54 -7.24
CA LEU A 66 -1.12 8.98 -6.96
C LEU A 66 -0.27 9.34 -5.74
N ALA A 67 -0.33 8.56 -4.66
CA ALA A 67 0.51 8.79 -3.49
C ALA A 67 1.99 8.52 -3.79
N TYR A 68 2.30 7.37 -4.38
CA TYR A 68 3.69 6.92 -4.60
C TYR A 68 4.41 7.66 -5.74
N GLY A 69 3.67 8.20 -6.72
CA GLY A 69 4.19 8.99 -7.81
C GLY A 69 4.39 10.45 -7.43
N VAL A 70 3.42 11.06 -6.74
CA VAL A 70 3.49 12.48 -6.37
C VAL A 70 4.52 12.74 -5.28
N THR A 71 4.69 11.83 -4.31
CA THR A 71 5.67 11.96 -3.22
C THR A 71 7.08 12.32 -3.74
N PRO A 72 7.72 11.49 -4.60
CA PRO A 72 9.08 11.79 -5.08
C PRO A 72 9.12 12.96 -6.05
N LEU A 73 8.08 13.19 -6.87
CA LEU A 73 8.05 14.33 -7.80
C LEU A 73 8.04 15.67 -7.04
N VAL A 74 7.21 15.78 -6.00
CA VAL A 74 7.14 16.95 -5.13
C VAL A 74 8.43 17.11 -4.32
N ALA A 75 8.91 16.03 -3.66
CA ALA A 75 10.13 16.09 -2.86
C ALA A 75 11.35 16.53 -3.67
N ARG A 76 11.46 16.04 -4.91
CA ARG A 76 12.53 16.43 -5.82
C ARG A 76 12.42 17.87 -6.28
N ALA A 77 11.24 18.33 -6.72
CA ALA A 77 11.04 19.71 -7.14
C ALA A 77 11.38 20.71 -6.01
N LEU A 78 10.98 20.38 -4.78
CA LEU A 78 11.34 21.20 -3.62
C LEU A 78 12.84 21.14 -3.27
N GLY A 79 13.50 20.01 -3.55
CA GLY A 79 14.96 19.89 -3.43
C GLY A 79 15.71 20.74 -4.47
N GLU A 80 15.14 20.86 -5.67
CA GLU A 80 15.62 21.75 -6.74
C GLU A 80 15.32 23.24 -6.45
N GLY A 81 14.60 23.55 -5.36
CA GLY A 81 14.16 24.91 -5.01
C GLY A 81 12.95 25.41 -5.81
N ASP A 82 12.39 24.59 -6.70
CA ASP A 82 11.26 24.95 -7.57
C ASP A 82 9.92 24.63 -6.90
N THR A 83 9.51 25.53 -6.00
CA THR A 83 8.20 25.46 -5.31
C THR A 83 7.02 25.58 -6.28
N GLY A 84 7.20 26.28 -7.42
CA GLY A 84 6.18 26.39 -8.45
C GLY A 84 5.90 25.05 -9.13
N ARG A 85 6.95 24.32 -9.51
CA ARG A 85 6.84 22.95 -10.03
C ARG A 85 6.22 22.00 -9.02
N ALA A 86 6.58 22.10 -7.76
CA ALA A 86 5.94 21.30 -6.71
C ALA A 86 4.42 21.57 -6.65
N ALA A 87 4.00 22.83 -6.70
CA ALA A 87 2.58 23.21 -6.72
C ALA A 87 1.85 22.74 -8.00
N ARG A 88 2.50 22.80 -9.17
CA ARG A 88 1.94 22.29 -10.44
C ARG A 88 1.73 20.79 -10.43
N VAL A 89 2.70 20.01 -9.91
CA VAL A 89 2.56 18.55 -9.76
C VAL A 89 1.34 18.21 -8.90
N VAL A 90 1.15 18.92 -7.78
CA VAL A 90 -0.03 18.71 -6.90
C VAL A 90 -1.32 19.12 -7.62
N ALA A 91 -1.34 20.24 -8.33
CA ALA A 91 -2.51 20.70 -9.08
C ALA A 91 -2.92 19.71 -10.19
N ASN A 92 -1.98 19.23 -10.99
CA ASN A 92 -2.24 18.23 -12.02
C ASN A 92 -2.70 16.90 -11.41
N GLY A 93 -2.10 16.51 -10.28
CA GLY A 93 -2.53 15.35 -9.53
C GLY A 93 -3.97 15.48 -9.00
N LEU A 94 -4.41 16.67 -8.59
CA LEU A 94 -5.80 16.93 -8.18
C LEU A 94 -6.76 16.77 -9.35
N VAL A 95 -6.40 17.28 -10.54
CA VAL A 95 -7.22 17.10 -11.75
C VAL A 95 -7.33 15.61 -12.09
N ALA A 96 -6.21 14.88 -12.06
CA ALA A 96 -6.21 13.43 -12.29
C ALA A 96 -7.05 12.69 -11.24
N ALA A 97 -6.94 13.03 -9.95
CA ALA A 97 -7.71 12.42 -8.88
C ALA A 97 -9.22 12.62 -9.07
N VAL A 98 -9.66 13.84 -9.40
CA VAL A 98 -11.08 14.13 -9.65
C VAL A 98 -11.58 13.42 -10.91
N ALA A 99 -10.82 13.48 -12.02
CA ALA A 99 -11.21 12.84 -13.27
C ALA A 99 -11.32 11.31 -13.12
N LEU A 100 -10.29 10.67 -12.55
CA LEU A 100 -10.27 9.22 -12.33
C LEU A 100 -11.34 8.80 -11.32
N GLY A 101 -11.52 9.57 -10.24
CA GLY A 101 -12.56 9.28 -9.25
C GLY A 101 -13.97 9.41 -9.82
N THR A 102 -14.18 10.36 -10.74
CA THR A 102 -15.46 10.50 -11.47
C THR A 102 -15.70 9.31 -12.38
N VAL A 103 -14.69 8.85 -13.12
CA VAL A 103 -14.78 7.65 -13.96
C VAL A 103 -15.13 6.42 -13.10
N VAL A 104 -14.44 6.22 -11.97
CA VAL A 104 -14.74 5.13 -11.03
C VAL A 104 -16.17 5.23 -10.51
N THR A 105 -16.62 6.44 -10.15
CA THR A 105 -18.00 6.67 -9.70
C THR A 105 -18.99 6.22 -10.76
N ILE A 106 -18.83 6.66 -12.01
CA ILE A 106 -19.74 6.31 -13.12
C ILE A 106 -19.76 4.80 -13.34
N VAL A 107 -18.58 4.16 -13.39
CA VAL A 107 -18.45 2.71 -13.61
C VAL A 107 -19.15 1.93 -12.51
N LEU A 108 -18.95 2.29 -11.23
CA LEU A 108 -19.58 1.59 -10.12
C LEU A 108 -21.09 1.89 -10.00
N GLN A 109 -21.54 3.11 -10.32
CA GLN A 109 -22.96 3.46 -10.31
C GLN A 109 -23.76 2.69 -11.37
N VAL A 110 -23.26 2.69 -12.60
CA VAL A 110 -23.91 2.04 -13.75
C VAL A 110 -23.72 0.53 -13.68
N GLY A 111 -22.53 0.08 -13.30
CA GLY A 111 -22.13 -1.32 -13.25
C GLY A 111 -22.48 -2.05 -11.94
N ALA A 112 -23.13 -1.41 -10.96
CA ALA A 112 -23.34 -1.98 -9.62
C ALA A 112 -23.86 -3.44 -9.65
N ARG A 113 -24.98 -3.69 -10.33
CA ARG A 113 -25.55 -5.05 -10.43
C ARG A 113 -24.68 -6.01 -11.23
N PRO A 114 -24.27 -5.72 -12.49
CA PRO A 114 -23.39 -6.60 -13.25
C PRO A 114 -22.08 -6.96 -12.53
N ILE A 115 -21.50 -6.02 -11.79
CA ILE A 115 -20.28 -6.26 -11.01
C ILE A 115 -20.59 -7.20 -9.84
N LEU A 116 -21.69 -6.99 -9.12
CA LEU A 116 -22.10 -7.88 -8.02
C LEU A 116 -22.43 -9.29 -8.50
N ASP A 117 -23.10 -9.41 -9.64
CA ASP A 117 -23.41 -10.69 -10.28
C ASP A 117 -22.12 -11.42 -10.68
N LEU A 118 -21.15 -10.69 -11.24
CA LEU A 118 -19.81 -11.22 -11.58
C LEU A 118 -19.04 -11.70 -10.33
N MET A 119 -19.23 -11.03 -9.19
CA MET A 119 -18.65 -11.42 -7.91
C MET A 119 -19.38 -12.63 -7.28
N GLY A 120 -20.45 -13.13 -7.89
CA GLY A 120 -21.22 -14.28 -7.41
C GLY A 120 -22.16 -13.96 -6.24
N ALA A 121 -22.59 -12.70 -6.10
CA ALA A 121 -23.53 -12.32 -5.06
C ALA A 121 -24.90 -13.01 -5.28
N SER A 122 -25.42 -13.67 -4.25
CA SER A 122 -26.81 -14.16 -4.27
C SER A 122 -27.81 -13.00 -4.34
N ASP A 123 -29.02 -13.22 -4.86
CA ASP A 123 -30.06 -12.17 -4.98
C ASP A 123 -30.31 -11.41 -3.67
N ALA A 124 -30.31 -12.13 -2.53
CA ALA A 124 -30.51 -11.54 -1.21
C ALA A 124 -29.36 -10.59 -0.80
N VAL A 125 -28.12 -10.92 -1.16
CA VAL A 125 -26.93 -10.11 -0.86
C VAL A 125 -26.77 -8.98 -1.87
N ALA A 126 -27.06 -9.23 -3.14
CA ALA A 126 -26.91 -8.27 -4.23
C ALA A 126 -27.78 -7.03 -4.04
N GLY A 127 -28.97 -7.16 -3.46
CA GLY A 127 -29.85 -6.02 -3.14
C GLY A 127 -29.21 -5.04 -2.15
N GLU A 128 -28.73 -5.55 -1.01
CA GLU A 128 -28.05 -4.78 0.04
C GLU A 128 -26.73 -4.19 -0.47
N ALA A 129 -25.90 -5.03 -1.13
CA ALA A 129 -24.62 -4.62 -1.68
C ALA A 129 -24.79 -3.53 -2.76
N ALA A 130 -25.81 -3.61 -3.61
CA ALA A 130 -26.03 -2.59 -4.63
C ALA A 130 -26.37 -1.21 -4.05
N GLY A 131 -27.08 -1.16 -2.92
CA GLY A 131 -27.35 0.10 -2.20
C GLY A 131 -26.07 0.70 -1.65
N TYR A 132 -25.31 -0.11 -0.92
CA TYR A 132 -24.03 0.29 -0.34
C TYR A 132 -23.02 0.73 -1.41
N LEU A 133 -22.81 -0.08 -2.45
CA LEU A 133 -21.89 0.17 -3.54
C LEU A 133 -22.18 1.50 -4.24
N ARG A 134 -23.46 1.77 -4.55
CA ARG A 134 -23.87 3.04 -5.17
C ARG A 134 -23.59 4.22 -4.27
N ILE A 135 -23.99 4.20 -3.00
CA ILE A 135 -23.71 5.32 -2.08
C ILE A 135 -22.20 5.53 -1.94
N ARG A 136 -21.45 4.45 -1.69
CA ARG A 136 -20.02 4.51 -1.40
C ARG A 136 -19.19 4.88 -2.63
N SER A 137 -19.65 4.57 -3.85
CA SER A 137 -18.98 4.97 -5.09
C SER A 137 -18.86 6.50 -5.24
N LEU A 138 -19.78 7.28 -4.66
CA LEU A 138 -19.74 8.75 -4.66
C LEU A 138 -18.54 9.31 -3.86
N ALA A 139 -17.89 8.48 -3.05
CA ALA A 139 -16.69 8.82 -2.33
C ALA A 139 -15.41 8.63 -3.17
N ALA A 140 -15.48 8.02 -4.36
CA ALA A 140 -14.29 7.74 -5.15
C ALA A 140 -13.44 8.99 -5.45
N PRO A 141 -14.00 10.15 -5.83
CA PRO A 141 -13.21 11.37 -5.98
C PRO A 141 -12.54 11.80 -4.67
N ALA A 142 -13.25 11.70 -3.54
CA ALA A 142 -12.73 12.05 -2.23
C ALA A 142 -11.55 11.15 -1.81
N VAL A 143 -11.69 9.84 -2.00
CA VAL A 143 -10.62 8.86 -1.73
C VAL A 143 -9.37 9.19 -2.55
N LEU A 144 -9.50 9.50 -3.84
CA LEU A 144 -8.34 9.83 -4.67
C LEU A 144 -7.70 11.17 -4.30
N ILE A 145 -8.49 12.16 -3.86
CA ILE A 145 -7.98 13.42 -3.31
C ILE A 145 -7.19 13.17 -2.02
N ILE A 146 -7.69 12.29 -1.13
CA ILE A 146 -6.99 11.89 0.09
C ILE A 146 -5.67 11.19 -0.25
N THR A 147 -5.69 10.21 -1.17
CA THR A 147 -4.49 9.50 -1.63
C THR A 147 -3.45 10.46 -2.20
N LEU A 148 -3.87 11.42 -3.03
CA LEU A 148 -3.01 12.48 -3.52
C LEU A 148 -2.47 13.36 -2.38
N GLY A 149 -3.33 13.76 -1.45
CA GLY A 149 -2.98 14.57 -0.29
C GLY A 149 -1.89 13.92 0.56
N HIS A 150 -2.00 12.62 0.82
CA HIS A 150 -0.94 11.83 1.43
C HIS A 150 0.37 12.00 0.66
N GLY A 151 0.35 11.81 -0.66
CA GLY A 151 1.54 11.95 -1.51
C GLY A 151 2.16 13.35 -1.48
N ALA A 152 1.33 14.39 -1.60
CA ALA A 152 1.76 15.78 -1.63
C ALA A 152 2.47 16.19 -0.31
N PHE A 153 1.88 15.87 0.84
CA PHE A 153 2.45 16.19 2.15
C PHE A 153 3.67 15.31 2.48
N ARG A 154 3.66 14.01 2.12
CA ARG A 154 4.86 13.16 2.18
C ARG A 154 6.02 13.75 1.37
N GLY A 155 5.73 14.30 0.19
CA GLY A 155 6.72 15.01 -0.64
C GLY A 155 7.28 16.28 0.00
N HIS A 156 6.47 16.98 0.79
CA HIS A 156 6.90 18.13 1.61
C HIS A 156 7.61 17.72 2.92
N GLN A 157 7.89 16.41 3.11
CA GLN A 157 8.47 15.87 4.34
C GLN A 157 7.58 16.12 5.59
N ASP A 158 6.26 16.19 5.38
CA ASP A 158 5.26 16.28 6.45
C ASP A 158 4.35 15.05 6.41
N THR A 159 4.64 14.06 7.25
CA THR A 159 3.76 12.88 7.42
C THR A 159 2.80 13.02 8.60
N ARG A 160 2.95 14.07 9.41
CA ARG A 160 2.08 14.34 10.56
C ARG A 160 0.74 14.88 10.13
N THR A 161 0.74 15.83 9.19
CA THR A 161 -0.51 16.41 8.67
C THR A 161 -1.41 15.31 8.08
N PRO A 162 -0.94 14.42 7.20
CA PRO A 162 -1.76 13.31 6.72
C PRO A 162 -2.25 12.38 7.83
N PHE A 163 -1.40 12.04 8.81
CA PHE A 163 -1.80 11.21 9.94
C PHE A 163 -2.98 11.80 10.73
N PHE A 164 -2.91 13.07 11.09
CA PHE A 164 -3.99 13.71 11.85
C PHE A 164 -5.27 13.90 11.04
N ILE A 165 -5.16 14.14 9.73
CA ILE A 165 -6.35 14.17 8.85
C ILE A 165 -7.00 12.80 8.79
N THR A 166 -6.20 11.74 8.60
CA THR A 166 -6.69 10.35 8.59
C THR A 166 -7.37 9.98 9.89
N LEU A 167 -6.76 10.30 11.03
CA LEU A 167 -7.39 10.10 12.34
C LEU A 167 -8.69 10.89 12.47
N GLY A 168 -8.70 12.15 12.01
CA GLY A 168 -9.84 13.05 12.12
C GLY A 168 -11.04 12.58 11.31
N PHE A 169 -10.86 12.22 10.03
CA PHE A 169 -11.98 11.75 9.22
C PHE A 169 -12.44 10.35 9.64
N ASN A 170 -11.53 9.48 10.07
CA ASN A 170 -11.92 8.18 10.60
C ASN A 170 -12.68 8.29 11.93
N LEU A 171 -12.38 9.30 12.75
CA LEU A 171 -13.20 9.60 13.94
C LEU A 171 -14.60 10.07 13.56
N VAL A 172 -14.73 10.88 12.50
CA VAL A 172 -16.04 11.24 11.94
C VAL A 172 -16.80 10.00 11.51
N ASN A 173 -16.15 9.06 10.81
CA ASN A 173 -16.77 7.80 10.40
C ASN A 173 -17.23 6.98 11.62
N LEU A 174 -16.36 6.80 12.60
CA LEU A 174 -16.62 6.04 13.83
C LEU A 174 -17.81 6.59 14.63
N ILE A 175 -18.01 7.91 14.62
CA ILE A 175 -19.14 8.56 15.28
C ILE A 175 -20.42 8.41 14.45
N LEU A 176 -20.33 8.61 13.13
CA LEU A 176 -21.50 8.56 12.25
C LEU A 176 -22.05 7.14 12.06
N ASP A 177 -21.20 6.12 12.10
CA ASP A 177 -21.58 4.72 11.91
C ASP A 177 -22.73 4.31 12.84
N PRO A 178 -22.58 4.29 14.19
CA PRO A 178 -23.66 3.86 15.06
C PRO A 178 -24.89 4.77 14.99
N LEU A 179 -24.70 6.08 14.72
CA LEU A 179 -25.80 7.04 14.60
C LEU A 179 -26.66 6.76 13.36
N LEU A 180 -26.06 6.44 12.21
CA LEU A 180 -26.80 6.19 10.98
C LEU A 180 -27.26 4.74 10.86
N ILE A 181 -26.42 3.78 11.25
CA ILE A 181 -26.73 2.35 11.20
C ILE A 181 -27.89 2.03 12.15
N PHE A 182 -27.76 2.38 13.43
CA PHE A 182 -28.72 2.01 14.47
C PHE A 182 -29.66 3.15 14.85
N GLY A 183 -29.15 4.38 15.00
CA GLY A 183 -29.94 5.53 15.43
C GLY A 183 -31.00 5.97 14.42
N ALA A 184 -30.62 6.09 13.15
CA ALA A 184 -31.53 6.40 12.04
C ALA A 184 -32.16 5.14 11.41
N GLY A 185 -31.68 3.95 11.78
CA GLY A 185 -32.16 2.68 11.25
C GLY A 185 -31.85 2.45 9.76
N TRP A 186 -30.79 3.09 9.22
CA TRP A 186 -30.44 2.97 7.80
C TRP A 186 -29.66 1.70 7.46
N GLY A 187 -29.33 0.88 8.47
CA GLY A 187 -28.64 -0.40 8.27
C GLY A 187 -27.33 -0.24 7.52
N LEU A 188 -27.08 -1.10 6.54
CA LEU A 188 -25.85 -1.09 5.73
C LEU A 188 -25.67 0.21 4.93
N ASN A 189 -26.76 0.77 4.41
CA ASN A 189 -26.72 2.07 3.72
C ASN A 189 -26.28 3.21 4.67
N GLY A 190 -26.60 3.10 5.96
CA GLY A 190 -26.12 4.02 7.00
C GLY A 190 -24.60 4.03 7.11
N ALA A 191 -23.97 2.85 7.10
CA ALA A 191 -22.52 2.71 7.07
C ALA A 191 -21.92 3.33 5.79
N ALA A 192 -22.53 3.07 4.63
CA ALA A 192 -22.07 3.65 3.36
C ALA A 192 -22.06 5.19 3.39
N VAL A 193 -23.12 5.80 3.94
CA VAL A 193 -23.23 7.27 4.08
C VAL A 193 -22.23 7.81 5.09
N ALA A 194 -22.05 7.13 6.23
CA ALA A 194 -21.07 7.53 7.24
C ALA A 194 -19.66 7.60 6.65
N THR A 195 -19.23 6.55 5.94
CA THR A 195 -17.92 6.54 5.28
C THR A 195 -17.84 7.57 4.15
N LEU A 196 -18.91 7.76 3.35
CA LEU A 196 -18.97 8.78 2.30
C LEU A 196 -18.71 10.19 2.87
N VAL A 197 -19.43 10.54 3.94
CA VAL A 197 -19.29 11.85 4.60
C VAL A 197 -17.90 12.02 5.19
N ALA A 198 -17.39 11.01 5.89
CA ALA A 198 -16.04 11.01 6.44
C ALA A 198 -14.99 11.27 5.36
N GLN A 199 -15.04 10.54 4.24
CA GLN A 199 -14.09 10.71 3.14
C GLN A 199 -14.16 12.12 2.54
N TRP A 200 -15.35 12.71 2.37
CA TRP A 200 -15.47 14.09 1.91
C TRP A 200 -14.97 15.13 2.92
N VAL A 201 -15.12 14.87 4.23
CA VAL A 201 -14.49 15.70 5.27
C VAL A 201 -12.96 15.64 5.16
N GLY A 202 -12.39 14.44 5.03
CA GLY A 202 -10.95 14.24 4.85
C GLY A 202 -10.42 14.91 3.58
N ALA A 203 -11.10 14.71 2.45
CA ALA A 203 -10.74 15.33 1.17
C ALA A 203 -10.80 16.86 1.25
N SER A 204 -11.86 17.41 1.84
CA SER A 204 -11.99 18.87 2.04
C SER A 204 -10.88 19.41 2.92
N TRP A 205 -10.50 18.70 3.98
CA TRP A 205 -9.39 19.08 4.86
C TRP A 205 -8.06 19.10 4.09
N PHE A 206 -7.77 18.06 3.31
CA PHE A 206 -6.59 18.06 2.43
C PHE A 206 -6.60 19.22 1.45
N LEU A 207 -7.71 19.48 0.75
CA LEU A 207 -7.82 20.58 -0.22
C LEU A 207 -7.53 21.94 0.41
N VAL A 208 -8.10 22.20 1.60
CA VAL A 208 -7.86 23.44 2.34
C VAL A 208 -6.38 23.60 2.69
N LEU A 209 -5.74 22.53 3.17
CA LEU A 209 -4.32 22.59 3.56
C LEU A 209 -3.37 22.62 2.38
N ILE A 210 -3.69 21.93 1.28
CA ILE A 210 -2.95 22.04 0.01
C ILE A 210 -2.96 23.50 -0.44
N ARG A 211 -4.14 24.12 -0.53
CA ARG A 211 -4.27 25.52 -0.93
C ARG A 211 -3.51 26.48 -0.02
N ARG A 212 -3.58 26.28 1.30
CA ARG A 212 -2.98 27.20 2.29
C ARG A 212 -1.48 27.02 2.49
N ARG A 213 -0.96 25.79 2.42
CA ARG A 213 0.43 25.47 2.79
C ARG A 213 1.31 25.14 1.60
N LEU A 214 0.77 24.51 0.56
CA LEU A 214 1.54 24.04 -0.59
C LEU A 214 1.41 24.97 -1.80
N GLY A 215 0.35 25.79 -1.81
CA GLY A 215 -0.02 26.59 -2.97
C GLY A 215 -0.66 25.74 -4.07
N LEU A 216 -1.42 26.40 -4.95
CA LEU A 216 -1.97 25.76 -6.14
C LEU A 216 -1.66 26.66 -7.33
N GLN A 217 -0.89 26.12 -8.27
CA GLN A 217 -0.59 26.78 -9.53
C GLN A 217 -1.24 25.99 -10.65
N PHE A 218 -2.41 26.47 -11.09
CA PHE A 218 -3.05 25.98 -12.30
C PHE A 218 -2.52 26.83 -13.47
N SER A 219 -1.50 26.34 -14.17
CA SER A 219 -0.93 27.01 -15.35
C SER A 219 -1.55 26.52 -16.67
N GLY A 220 -2.78 26.00 -16.62
CA GLY A 220 -3.33 25.15 -17.69
C GLY A 220 -2.79 23.73 -17.59
N LEU A 221 -3.57 22.75 -18.07
CA LEU A 221 -3.11 21.36 -18.12
C LEU A 221 -2.04 21.23 -19.20
N GLU A 222 -0.77 21.26 -18.80
CA GLU A 222 0.31 20.89 -19.72
C GLU A 222 0.20 19.38 -20.01
N PRO A 223 -0.08 18.99 -21.27
CA PRO A 223 -0.27 17.57 -21.58
C PRO A 223 0.97 16.74 -21.22
N SER A 224 2.17 17.29 -21.38
CA SER A 224 3.45 16.67 -21.02
C SER A 224 3.52 16.24 -19.55
N GLU A 225 3.11 17.10 -18.61
CA GLU A 225 3.13 16.81 -17.18
C GLU A 225 2.06 15.75 -16.82
N LEU A 226 0.87 15.83 -17.43
CA LEU A 226 -0.19 14.84 -17.25
C LEU A 226 0.21 13.45 -17.79
N PHE A 227 0.78 13.39 -19.00
CA PHE A 227 1.31 12.15 -19.58
C PHE A 227 2.46 11.58 -18.76
N GLY A 228 3.31 12.44 -18.18
CA GLY A 228 4.34 12.04 -17.23
C GLY A 228 3.75 11.33 -16.01
N LEU A 229 2.71 11.90 -15.40
CA LEU A 229 2.02 11.30 -14.26
C LEU A 229 1.33 9.98 -14.62
N LEU A 230 0.66 9.92 -15.78
CA LEU A 230 0.03 8.69 -16.27
C LEU A 230 1.05 7.59 -16.57
N ARG A 231 2.24 7.94 -17.07
CA ARG A 231 3.34 6.98 -17.27
C ARG A 231 3.84 6.41 -15.95
N VAL A 232 4.00 7.25 -14.93
CA VAL A 232 4.31 6.79 -13.57
C VAL A 232 3.20 5.87 -13.06
N GLY A 233 1.94 6.24 -13.27
CA GLY A 233 0.79 5.42 -12.91
C GLY A 233 0.81 4.05 -13.55
N ARG A 234 1.03 3.99 -14.87
CA ARG A 234 1.19 2.74 -15.62
C ARG A 234 2.28 1.86 -15.02
N ASP A 235 3.47 2.41 -14.75
CA ASP A 235 4.60 1.62 -14.24
C ASP A 235 4.32 1.09 -12.81
N VAL A 236 3.70 1.90 -11.95
CA VAL A 236 3.29 1.45 -10.60
C VAL A 236 2.19 0.39 -10.67
N VAL A 237 1.21 0.54 -11.57
CA VAL A 237 0.16 -0.46 -11.79
C VAL A 237 0.76 -1.76 -12.30
N ILE A 238 1.67 -1.75 -13.27
CA ILE A 238 2.36 -2.95 -13.77
C ILE A 238 3.10 -3.66 -12.64
N ARG A 239 3.90 -2.93 -11.85
CA ARG A 239 4.59 -3.49 -10.69
C ARG A 239 3.60 -4.17 -9.75
N THR A 240 2.51 -3.49 -9.44
CA THR A 240 1.60 -3.96 -8.41
C THR A 240 0.72 -5.11 -8.91
N ALA A 241 0.30 -5.09 -10.17
CA ALA A 241 -0.38 -6.21 -10.82
C ALA A 241 0.50 -7.45 -10.88
N ALA A 242 1.79 -7.32 -11.25
CA ALA A 242 2.71 -8.45 -11.25
C ALA A 242 2.82 -9.12 -9.87
N LEU A 243 2.90 -8.32 -8.80
CA LEU A 243 2.89 -8.82 -7.42
C LEU A 243 1.59 -9.56 -7.07
N LEU A 244 0.43 -8.96 -7.40
CA LEU A 244 -0.88 -9.57 -7.13
C LEU A 244 -1.09 -10.88 -7.92
N VAL A 245 -0.67 -10.93 -9.18
CA VAL A 245 -0.76 -12.15 -9.99
C VAL A 245 0.09 -13.25 -9.36
N THR A 246 1.32 -12.97 -8.90
CA THR A 246 2.14 -13.96 -8.21
C THR A 246 1.48 -14.48 -6.94
N PHE A 247 0.88 -13.62 -6.11
CA PHE A 247 0.15 -14.06 -4.92
C PHE A 247 -1.11 -14.84 -5.26
N THR A 248 -1.84 -14.45 -6.30
CA THR A 248 -3.02 -15.18 -6.78
C THR A 248 -2.66 -16.59 -7.25
N VAL A 249 -1.55 -16.74 -7.97
CA VAL A 249 -1.03 -18.05 -8.36
C VAL A 249 -0.62 -18.86 -7.13
N ALA A 250 0.04 -18.25 -6.14
CA ALA A 250 0.39 -18.94 -4.89
C ALA A 250 -0.86 -19.45 -4.14
N THR A 251 -1.91 -18.63 -4.06
CA THR A 251 -3.20 -19.03 -3.47
C THR A 251 -3.85 -20.17 -4.24
N ARG A 252 -3.85 -20.09 -5.57
CA ARG A 252 -4.36 -21.18 -6.42
C ARG A 252 -3.61 -22.49 -6.18
N VAL A 253 -2.28 -22.44 -6.16
CA VAL A 253 -1.43 -23.61 -5.90
C VAL A 253 -1.70 -24.18 -4.50
N ALA A 254 -1.88 -23.33 -3.48
CA ALA A 254 -2.28 -23.77 -2.15
C ALA A 254 -3.65 -24.48 -2.14
N ALA A 255 -4.63 -23.96 -2.88
CA ALA A 255 -5.94 -24.57 -3.02
C ALA A 255 -5.92 -25.90 -3.79
N GLU A 256 -5.01 -26.05 -4.76
CA GLU A 256 -4.81 -27.33 -5.47
C GLU A 256 -4.15 -28.40 -4.57
N ILE A 257 -3.46 -28.00 -3.49
CA ILE A 257 -2.88 -28.94 -2.51
C ILE A 257 -3.97 -29.45 -1.55
N GLY A 258 -4.79 -28.54 -1.01
CA GLY A 258 -5.90 -28.92 -0.13
C GLY A 258 -6.56 -27.73 0.60
N ASP A 259 -7.72 -28.00 1.20
CA ASP A 259 -8.54 -26.99 1.89
C ASP A 259 -7.85 -26.46 3.15
N ALA A 260 -7.18 -27.34 3.91
CA ALA A 260 -6.42 -26.95 5.09
C ALA A 260 -5.22 -26.06 4.72
N GLU A 261 -4.56 -26.36 3.59
CA GLU A 261 -3.41 -25.63 3.10
C GLU A 261 -3.76 -24.24 2.59
N VAL A 262 -4.87 -24.08 1.87
CA VAL A 262 -5.32 -22.75 1.46
C VAL A 262 -5.79 -21.93 2.66
N ALA A 263 -6.45 -22.52 3.66
CA ALA A 263 -6.80 -21.83 4.90
C ALA A 263 -5.55 -21.34 5.65
N ALA A 264 -4.54 -22.21 5.80
CA ALA A 264 -3.26 -21.84 6.40
C ALA A 264 -2.51 -20.77 5.60
N HIS A 265 -2.55 -20.86 4.26
CA HIS A 265 -1.99 -19.85 3.36
C HIS A 265 -2.62 -18.48 3.59
N GLN A 266 -3.95 -18.38 3.75
CA GLN A 266 -4.63 -17.10 4.01
C GLN A 266 -4.17 -16.47 5.32
N VAL A 267 -4.06 -17.27 6.40
CA VAL A 267 -3.55 -16.79 7.70
C VAL A 267 -2.14 -16.21 7.54
N ALA A 268 -1.24 -16.94 6.90
CA ALA A 268 0.13 -16.51 6.73
C ALA A 268 0.26 -15.31 5.76
N MET A 269 -0.60 -15.21 4.73
CA MET A 269 -0.69 -14.03 3.86
C MET A 269 -1.17 -12.79 4.63
N GLN A 270 -2.15 -12.92 5.52
CA GLN A 270 -2.61 -11.82 6.35
C GLN A 270 -1.49 -11.29 7.26
N LEU A 271 -0.72 -12.20 7.86
CA LEU A 271 0.48 -11.84 8.64
C LEU A 271 1.53 -11.16 7.76
N LEU A 272 1.80 -11.68 6.56
CA LEU A 272 2.75 -11.07 5.63
C LEU A 272 2.35 -9.63 5.27
N ILE A 273 1.07 -9.39 4.95
CA ILE A 273 0.54 -8.05 4.63
C ILE A 273 0.65 -7.12 5.83
N PHE A 274 0.29 -7.59 7.03
CA PHE A 274 0.39 -6.82 8.27
C PHE A 274 1.83 -6.37 8.56
N LEU A 275 2.80 -7.28 8.43
CA LEU A 275 4.22 -6.96 8.62
C LEU A 275 4.74 -6.03 7.52
N ALA A 276 4.27 -6.19 6.28
CA ALA A 276 4.63 -5.32 5.16
C ALA A 276 4.16 -3.87 5.38
N LEU A 277 2.97 -3.63 5.93
CA LEU A 277 2.47 -2.29 6.27
C LEU A 277 3.43 -1.55 7.22
N SER A 278 4.05 -2.28 8.14
CA SER A 278 5.03 -1.70 9.07
C SER A 278 6.32 -1.25 8.37
N ILE A 279 6.79 -2.03 7.39
CA ILE A 279 7.98 -1.67 6.60
C ILE A 279 7.68 -0.57 5.59
N ASP A 280 6.44 -0.49 5.09
CA ASP A 280 6.04 0.52 4.12
C ASP A 280 6.20 1.95 4.67
N ALA A 281 6.09 2.13 5.98
CA ALA A 281 6.45 3.39 6.65
C ALA A 281 7.92 3.81 6.42
N LEU A 282 8.87 2.87 6.42
CA LEU A 282 10.26 3.13 6.04
C LEU A 282 10.40 3.40 4.54
N ALA A 283 9.64 2.70 3.70
CA ALA A 283 9.62 2.93 2.26
C ALA A 283 9.13 4.35 1.91
N ILE A 284 8.09 4.85 2.59
CA ILE A 284 7.60 6.23 2.45
C ILE A 284 8.69 7.25 2.85
N ALA A 285 9.39 7.01 3.95
CA ALA A 285 10.52 7.86 4.35
C ALA A 285 11.64 7.84 3.29
N ALA A 286 11.93 6.67 2.72
CA ALA A 286 12.91 6.51 1.64
C ALA A 286 12.52 7.32 0.39
N GLN A 287 11.27 7.19 -0.08
CA GLN A 287 10.76 7.92 -1.25
C GLN A 287 11.00 9.42 -1.12
N SER A 288 10.63 9.99 0.03
CA SER A 288 10.71 11.43 0.27
C SER A 288 12.14 11.93 0.47
N LEU A 289 12.94 11.25 1.31
CA LEU A 289 14.32 11.68 1.61
C LEU A 289 15.25 11.54 0.41
N ILE A 290 15.17 10.43 -0.32
CA ILE A 290 16.01 10.19 -1.50
C ILE A 290 15.67 11.21 -2.58
N ALA A 291 14.39 11.41 -2.89
CA ALA A 291 13.97 12.36 -3.91
C ALA A 291 14.41 13.79 -3.57
N ARG A 292 14.29 14.19 -2.29
CA ARG A 292 14.74 15.49 -1.80
C ARG A 292 16.24 15.69 -1.99
N PHE A 293 17.07 14.76 -1.51
CA PHE A 293 18.52 14.89 -1.63
C PHE A 293 19.01 14.84 -3.08
N VAL A 294 18.35 14.03 -3.93
CA VAL A 294 18.62 14.02 -5.38
C VAL A 294 18.30 15.38 -6.00
N GLY A 295 17.17 16.00 -5.64
CA GLY A 295 16.82 17.35 -6.10
C GLY A 295 17.82 18.42 -5.63
N GLU A 296 18.31 18.30 -4.39
CA GLU A 296 19.36 19.17 -3.82
C GLU A 296 20.76 18.90 -4.41
N GLN A 297 20.91 17.96 -5.36
CA GLN A 297 22.19 17.50 -5.90
C GLN A 297 23.15 16.91 -4.84
N ARG A 298 22.61 16.49 -3.69
CA ARG A 298 23.37 15.91 -2.57
C ARG A 298 23.41 14.40 -2.65
N HIS A 299 24.03 13.89 -3.71
CA HIS A 299 24.09 12.44 -3.99
C HIS A 299 24.72 11.63 -2.85
N ASN A 300 25.73 12.19 -2.16
CA ASN A 300 26.33 11.57 -0.97
C ASN A 300 25.33 11.38 0.17
N ASP A 301 24.50 12.37 0.46
CA ASP A 301 23.49 12.28 1.52
C ASP A 301 22.35 11.33 1.10
N ALA A 302 22.01 11.29 -0.20
CA ALA A 302 21.06 10.32 -0.75
C ALA A 302 21.57 8.88 -0.57
N TRP A 303 22.87 8.63 -0.78
CA TRP A 303 23.50 7.35 -0.53
C TRP A 303 23.57 7.00 0.96
N ASP A 304 24.03 7.93 1.80
CA ASP A 304 24.14 7.72 3.24
C ASP A 304 22.77 7.40 3.87
N VAL A 305 21.72 8.09 3.44
CA VAL A 305 20.36 7.81 3.92
C VAL A 305 19.80 6.51 3.37
N SER A 306 20.09 6.13 2.12
CA SER A 306 19.63 4.84 1.55
C SER A 306 20.23 3.66 2.30
N VAL A 307 21.54 3.70 2.58
CA VAL A 307 22.22 2.68 3.38
C VAL A 307 21.65 2.63 4.79
N ARG A 308 21.35 3.79 5.40
CA ARG A 308 20.77 3.82 6.74
C ARG A 308 19.35 3.26 6.79
N LEU A 309 18.53 3.55 5.79
CA LEU A 309 17.19 2.98 5.65
C LEU A 309 17.25 1.46 5.49
N LEU A 310 18.18 0.92 4.70
CA LEU A 310 18.37 -0.53 4.56
C LEU A 310 18.82 -1.18 5.88
N GLN A 311 19.70 -0.52 6.65
CA GLN A 311 20.09 -1.01 7.98
C GLN A 311 18.89 -1.05 8.94
N LEU A 312 18.08 0.01 8.97
CA LEU A 312 16.87 0.04 9.80
C LEU A 312 15.85 -1.01 9.34
N GLY A 313 15.67 -1.18 8.03
CA GLY A 313 14.84 -2.24 7.46
C GLY A 313 15.30 -3.63 7.89
N ALA A 314 16.60 -3.91 7.84
CA ALA A 314 17.17 -5.17 8.31
C ALA A 314 16.93 -5.39 9.82
N VAL A 315 17.07 -4.35 10.64
CA VAL A 315 16.79 -4.43 12.09
C VAL A 315 15.31 -4.73 12.34
N VAL A 316 14.39 -4.04 11.66
CA VAL A 316 12.95 -4.29 11.82
C VAL A 316 12.60 -5.69 11.33
N GLY A 317 13.11 -6.12 10.18
CA GLY A 317 12.88 -7.46 9.65
C GLY A 317 13.46 -8.57 10.54
N ALA A 318 14.64 -8.36 11.15
CA ALA A 318 15.17 -9.26 12.17
C ALA A 318 14.31 -9.28 13.44
N GLY A 319 13.75 -8.12 13.83
CA GLY A 319 12.76 -8.03 14.90
C GLY A 319 11.51 -8.87 14.61
N PHE A 320 10.99 -8.82 13.38
CA PHE A 320 9.86 -9.66 12.96
C PHE A 320 10.18 -11.15 12.91
N LEU A 321 11.38 -11.52 12.46
CA LEU A 321 11.86 -12.89 12.54
C LEU A 321 11.84 -13.39 13.99
N ILE A 322 12.41 -12.63 14.92
CA ILE A 322 12.45 -13.00 16.34
C ILE A 322 11.04 -13.07 16.92
N LEU A 323 10.19 -12.07 16.63
CA LEU A 323 8.81 -12.04 17.07
C LEU A 323 8.03 -13.28 16.62
N LEU A 324 8.12 -13.64 15.34
CA LEU A 324 7.46 -14.82 14.80
C LEU A 324 8.05 -16.11 15.38
N ALA A 325 9.38 -16.21 15.52
CA ALA A 325 10.02 -17.38 16.13
C ALA A 325 9.54 -17.61 17.57
N LEU A 326 9.45 -16.56 18.38
CA LEU A 326 8.99 -16.63 19.78
C LEU A 326 7.50 -16.94 19.90
N THR A 327 6.70 -16.55 18.91
CA THR A 327 5.23 -16.73 18.93
C THR A 327 4.76 -18.01 18.26
N ARG A 328 5.67 -18.82 17.69
CA ARG A 328 5.37 -20.05 16.94
C ARG A 328 4.49 -21.05 17.72
N SER A 329 4.67 -21.20 19.02
CA SER A 329 3.93 -22.20 19.82
C SER A 329 2.52 -21.75 20.22
N VAL A 330 2.22 -20.45 20.11
CA VAL A 330 1.01 -19.85 20.68
C VAL A 330 0.09 -19.32 19.57
N VAL A 331 0.64 -18.51 18.67
CA VAL A 331 -0.17 -17.71 17.73
C VAL A 331 -0.90 -18.56 16.68
N PRO A 332 -0.33 -19.64 16.10
CA PRO A 332 -1.07 -20.52 15.19
C PRO A 332 -2.40 -21.02 15.78
N GLY A 333 -2.42 -21.36 17.07
CA GLY A 333 -3.61 -21.85 17.77
C GLY A 333 -4.68 -20.80 18.03
N TRP A 334 -4.41 -19.51 17.79
CA TRP A 334 -5.41 -18.44 17.87
C TRP A 334 -6.27 -18.33 16.61
N PHE A 335 -5.77 -18.83 15.47
CA PHE A 335 -6.45 -18.68 14.18
C PHE A 335 -7.42 -19.80 13.88
N THR A 336 -7.23 -20.99 14.47
CA THR A 336 -8.07 -22.16 14.19
C THR A 336 -8.05 -23.16 15.35
N SER A 337 -9.17 -23.84 15.53
CA SER A 337 -9.30 -25.02 16.39
C SER A 337 -9.08 -26.34 15.66
N GLU A 338 -8.99 -26.32 14.32
CA GLU A 338 -8.83 -27.52 13.50
C GLU A 338 -7.35 -27.97 13.46
N PRO A 339 -7.04 -29.23 13.83
CA PRO A 339 -5.66 -29.73 13.88
C PRO A 339 -4.93 -29.66 12.54
N GLU A 340 -5.61 -30.00 11.44
CA GLU A 340 -5.00 -30.05 10.10
C GLU A 340 -4.59 -28.65 9.61
N VAL A 341 -5.47 -27.65 9.77
CA VAL A 341 -5.15 -26.25 9.43
C VAL A 341 -4.02 -25.72 10.31
N ARG A 342 -4.02 -26.08 11.60
CA ARG A 342 -2.96 -25.69 12.53
C ARG A 342 -1.61 -26.27 12.12
N GLU A 343 -1.55 -27.56 11.79
CA GLU A 343 -0.32 -28.21 11.31
C GLU A 343 0.19 -27.57 10.02
N ALA A 344 -0.72 -27.26 9.08
CA ALA A 344 -0.38 -26.54 7.86
C ALA A 344 0.19 -25.13 8.15
N ILE A 345 -0.39 -24.36 9.09
CA ILE A 345 0.17 -23.06 9.52
C ILE A 345 1.57 -23.25 10.12
N GLU A 346 1.73 -24.23 11.02
CA GLU A 346 3.00 -24.50 11.70
C GLU A 346 4.11 -24.91 10.71
N SER A 347 3.76 -25.56 9.59
CA SER A 347 4.69 -25.96 8.53
C SER A 347 5.34 -24.77 7.80
N VAL A 348 4.63 -23.64 7.69
CA VAL A 348 5.11 -22.44 6.98
C VAL A 348 5.60 -21.34 7.90
N TRP A 349 5.28 -21.41 9.20
CA TRP A 349 5.55 -20.35 10.16
C TRP A 349 7.02 -19.91 10.20
N LEU A 350 7.94 -20.88 10.21
CA LEU A 350 9.37 -20.58 10.22
C LEU A 350 9.85 -20.00 8.88
N ILE A 351 9.27 -20.44 7.76
CA ILE A 351 9.58 -19.91 6.42
C ILE A 351 9.15 -18.43 6.36
N LEU A 352 7.94 -18.13 6.82
CA LEU A 352 7.45 -16.76 6.98
C LEU A 352 8.37 -15.93 7.87
N ALA A 353 8.84 -16.47 9.01
CA ALA A 353 9.75 -15.75 9.91
C ALA A 353 11.11 -15.46 9.26
N VAL A 354 11.74 -16.47 8.65
CA VAL A 354 13.08 -16.37 8.06
C VAL A 354 13.11 -15.45 6.84
N MET A 355 12.00 -15.30 6.11
CA MET A 355 11.95 -14.37 4.97
C MET A 355 11.82 -12.90 5.38
N GLN A 356 11.41 -12.56 6.62
CA GLN A 356 11.14 -11.18 7.01
C GLN A 356 12.33 -10.20 6.87
N PRO A 357 13.57 -10.54 7.24
CA PRO A 357 14.72 -9.66 7.03
C PRO A 357 14.92 -9.30 5.55
N LEU A 358 14.79 -10.29 4.66
CA LEU A 358 14.92 -10.08 3.23
C LEU A 358 13.75 -9.27 2.66
N ALA A 359 12.53 -9.63 3.06
CA ALA A 359 11.33 -8.89 2.67
C ALA A 359 11.47 -7.41 3.06
N ALA A 360 11.88 -7.12 4.29
CA ALA A 360 12.04 -5.75 4.77
C ALA A 360 13.02 -4.93 3.91
N LEU A 361 14.16 -5.53 3.52
CA LEU A 361 15.12 -4.87 2.60
C LEU A 361 14.49 -4.56 1.25
N VAL A 362 13.72 -5.49 0.71
CA VAL A 362 13.07 -5.36 -0.60
C VAL A 362 11.99 -4.27 -0.59
N TYR A 363 11.17 -4.17 0.46
CA TYR A 363 10.20 -3.07 0.60
C TYR A 363 10.90 -1.71 0.76
N VAL A 364 12.01 -1.65 1.51
CA VAL A 364 12.82 -0.41 1.59
C VAL A 364 13.42 -0.05 0.22
N TRP A 365 13.90 -1.03 -0.55
CA TRP A 365 14.39 -0.79 -1.90
C TRP A 365 13.32 -0.27 -2.84
N ASP A 366 12.08 -0.77 -2.77
CA ASP A 366 10.97 -0.19 -3.53
C ASP A 366 10.88 1.32 -3.28
N GLY A 367 10.92 1.72 -2.00
CA GLY A 367 10.91 3.13 -1.61
C GLY A 367 12.10 3.93 -2.14
N ILE A 368 13.32 3.36 -2.10
CA ILE A 368 14.54 4.00 -2.63
C ILE A 368 14.44 4.19 -4.15
N VAL A 369 13.99 3.17 -4.90
CA VAL A 369 13.89 3.20 -6.36
C VAL A 369 12.79 4.18 -6.81
N MET A 370 11.66 4.21 -6.10
CA MET A 370 10.61 5.23 -6.30
C MET A 370 11.13 6.64 -5.97
N GLY A 371 11.88 6.80 -4.89
CA GLY A 371 12.56 8.06 -4.54
C GLY A 371 13.52 8.55 -5.63
N ALA A 372 14.19 7.63 -6.32
CA ALA A 372 15.03 7.92 -7.48
C ALA A 372 14.23 8.10 -8.80
N ALA A 373 12.90 8.10 -8.74
CA ALA A 373 11.98 8.20 -9.88
C ALA A 373 12.21 7.15 -10.99
N ARG A 374 12.65 5.94 -10.63
CA ARG A 374 12.90 4.83 -11.56
C ARG A 374 11.75 3.82 -11.62
N PHE A 375 10.53 4.33 -11.82
CA PHE A 375 9.30 3.51 -11.82
C PHE A 375 9.32 2.40 -12.88
N GLY A 376 9.75 2.69 -14.11
CA GLY A 376 9.84 1.66 -15.15
C GLY A 376 10.82 0.53 -14.83
N TYR A 377 11.92 0.82 -14.13
CA TYR A 377 12.84 -0.21 -13.64
C TYR A 377 12.20 -1.05 -12.54
N LEU A 378 11.48 -0.40 -11.61
CA LEU A 378 10.76 -1.09 -10.55
C LEU A 378 9.68 -2.03 -11.10
N ALA A 379 8.95 -1.60 -12.13
CA ALA A 379 7.97 -2.41 -12.85
C ALA A 379 8.61 -3.62 -13.51
N TRP A 380 9.69 -3.41 -14.27
CA TRP A 380 10.45 -4.49 -14.90
C TRP A 380 10.98 -5.49 -13.86
N ALA A 381 11.59 -5.01 -12.77
CA ALA A 381 12.16 -5.85 -11.73
C ALA A 381 11.09 -6.74 -11.07
N MET A 382 9.89 -6.19 -10.83
CA MET A 382 8.78 -6.97 -10.28
C MET A 382 8.24 -7.99 -11.29
N VAL A 383 8.11 -7.65 -12.57
CA VAL A 383 7.65 -8.60 -13.60
C VAL A 383 8.62 -9.78 -13.72
N VAL A 384 9.93 -9.52 -13.73
CA VAL A 384 10.95 -10.58 -13.75
C VAL A 384 10.86 -11.43 -12.48
N SER A 385 10.78 -10.79 -11.31
CA SER A 385 10.73 -11.51 -10.04
C SER A 385 9.46 -12.36 -9.91
N GLY A 386 8.31 -11.81 -10.32
CA GLY A 386 7.03 -12.50 -10.35
C GLY A 386 7.01 -13.66 -11.34
N GLY A 387 7.58 -13.48 -12.54
CA GLY A 387 7.69 -14.55 -13.53
C GLY A 387 8.54 -15.74 -13.05
N VAL A 388 9.69 -15.47 -12.42
CA VAL A 388 10.54 -16.52 -11.83
C VAL A 388 9.83 -17.22 -10.67
N ALA A 389 9.16 -16.47 -9.79
CA ALA A 389 8.41 -17.05 -8.69
C ALA A 389 7.23 -17.91 -9.17
N ILE A 390 6.46 -17.44 -10.16
CA ILE A 390 5.37 -18.20 -10.78
C ILE A 390 5.88 -19.49 -11.41
N ALA A 391 7.02 -19.45 -12.11
CA ALA A 391 7.63 -20.64 -12.67
C ALA A 391 7.98 -21.68 -11.59
N ALA A 392 8.48 -21.25 -10.43
CA ALA A 392 8.71 -22.15 -9.29
C ALA A 392 7.41 -22.65 -8.63
N LEU A 393 6.40 -21.78 -8.50
CA LEU A 393 5.11 -22.12 -7.89
C LEU A 393 4.37 -23.21 -8.68
N VAL A 394 4.41 -23.17 -10.01
CA VAL A 394 3.78 -24.18 -10.87
C VAL A 394 4.42 -25.57 -10.69
N LEU A 395 5.65 -25.66 -10.20
CA LEU A 395 6.32 -26.93 -9.92
C LEU A 395 5.97 -27.53 -8.55
N VAL A 396 5.30 -26.78 -7.67
CA VAL A 396 5.00 -27.24 -6.30
C VAL A 396 4.12 -28.49 -6.30
N VAL A 397 3.02 -28.49 -7.07
CA VAL A 397 2.07 -29.62 -7.12
C VAL A 397 2.69 -30.84 -7.82
N PRO A 398 3.30 -30.73 -9.01
CA PRO A 398 3.91 -31.88 -9.69
C PRO A 398 4.99 -32.59 -8.87
N PHE A 399 5.75 -31.86 -8.04
CA PHE A 399 6.81 -32.41 -7.21
C PHE A 399 6.37 -32.71 -5.77
N GLY A 400 5.11 -32.45 -5.40
CA GLY A 400 4.59 -32.74 -4.08
C GLY A 400 5.26 -31.97 -2.94
N TRP A 401 5.73 -30.74 -3.18
CA TRP A 401 6.42 -29.94 -2.15
C TRP A 401 5.49 -29.38 -1.06
N GLY A 402 4.17 -29.57 -1.22
CA GLY A 402 3.16 -29.12 -0.28
C GLY A 402 3.16 -27.60 -0.06
N LEU A 403 2.48 -27.17 1.00
CA LEU A 403 2.37 -25.76 1.34
C LEU A 403 3.73 -25.07 1.61
N PRO A 404 4.75 -25.72 2.23
CA PRO A 404 6.10 -25.18 2.31
C PRO A 404 6.69 -24.80 0.95
N GLY A 405 6.44 -25.58 -0.10
CA GLY A 405 6.85 -25.26 -1.46
C GLY A 405 6.27 -23.94 -1.98
N VAL A 406 5.00 -23.67 -1.69
CA VAL A 406 4.34 -22.39 -2.03
C VAL A 406 5.06 -21.22 -1.35
N TRP A 407 5.35 -21.34 -0.06
CA TRP A 407 5.98 -20.29 0.72
C TRP A 407 7.45 -20.07 0.37
N TRP A 408 8.18 -21.12 -0.02
CA TRP A 408 9.50 -20.95 -0.63
C TRP A 408 9.43 -20.29 -2.01
N GLY A 409 8.36 -20.51 -2.79
CA GLY A 409 8.08 -19.75 -4.01
C GLY A 409 7.88 -18.24 -3.76
N ILE A 410 7.16 -17.87 -2.70
CA ILE A 410 7.04 -16.48 -2.23
C ILE A 410 8.38 -15.96 -1.71
N GLY A 411 9.16 -16.79 -1.02
CA GLY A 411 10.53 -16.48 -0.63
C GLY A 411 11.42 -16.17 -1.83
N LEU A 412 11.32 -16.98 -2.90
CA LEU A 412 12.05 -16.80 -4.15
C LEU A 412 11.70 -15.47 -4.83
N LEU A 413 10.42 -15.06 -4.81
CA LEU A 413 10.01 -13.72 -5.26
C LEU A 413 10.87 -12.65 -4.56
N ASN A 414 10.99 -12.70 -3.24
CA ASN A 414 11.79 -11.71 -2.49
C ASN A 414 13.30 -11.83 -2.76
N VAL A 415 13.82 -13.03 -3.01
CA VAL A 415 15.23 -13.24 -3.40
C VAL A 415 15.53 -12.60 -4.76
N VAL A 416 14.66 -12.81 -5.76
CA VAL A 416 14.86 -12.21 -7.10
C VAL A 416 14.66 -10.70 -7.05
N ARG A 417 13.71 -10.20 -6.26
CA ARG A 417 13.56 -8.76 -6.00
C ARG A 417 14.79 -8.16 -5.33
N ALA A 418 15.33 -8.83 -4.32
CA ALA A 418 16.55 -8.37 -3.64
C ALA A 418 17.74 -8.34 -4.60
N THR A 419 17.87 -9.35 -5.46
CA THR A 419 18.93 -9.42 -6.48
C THR A 419 18.79 -8.30 -7.51
N THR A 420 17.59 -8.11 -8.07
CA THR A 420 17.34 -7.08 -9.09
C THR A 420 17.51 -5.67 -8.50
N LEU A 421 16.79 -5.34 -7.44
CA LEU A 421 16.85 -4.01 -6.83
C LEU A 421 18.21 -3.72 -6.19
N GLY A 422 18.82 -4.71 -5.53
CA GLY A 422 20.15 -4.61 -4.96
C GLY A 422 21.23 -4.40 -6.02
N TRP A 423 21.17 -5.12 -7.14
CA TRP A 423 22.07 -4.90 -8.28
C TRP A 423 21.99 -3.46 -8.77
N TRP A 424 20.78 -2.95 -9.00
CA TRP A 424 20.59 -1.56 -9.45
C TRP A 424 21.11 -0.55 -8.43
N HIS A 425 20.94 -0.82 -7.14
CA HIS A 425 21.39 0.05 -6.08
C HIS A 425 22.92 0.12 -5.96
N PHE A 426 23.61 -1.03 -6.01
CA PHE A 426 25.05 -1.12 -5.73
C PHE A 426 25.97 -1.05 -6.96
N ARG A 427 25.44 -1.17 -8.18
CA ARG A 427 26.28 -1.12 -9.40
C ARG A 427 27.09 0.18 -9.49
N PRO A 428 28.31 0.17 -10.07
CA PRO A 428 29.17 1.35 -10.17
C PRO A 428 28.54 2.54 -10.90
N ALA A 429 27.70 2.26 -11.92
CA ALA A 429 26.89 3.26 -12.62
C ALA A 429 25.52 3.55 -11.92
N GLY A 430 25.42 3.23 -10.63
CA GLY A 430 24.22 3.43 -9.82
C GLY A 430 23.98 4.91 -9.60
N PHE A 431 22.77 5.38 -9.94
CA PHE A 431 22.40 6.81 -9.97
C PHE A 431 22.60 7.56 -8.63
N LEU A 432 22.63 6.83 -7.51
CA LEU A 432 22.81 7.40 -6.17
C LEU A 432 24.26 7.37 -5.68
N ARG A 433 25.14 6.59 -6.33
CA ARG A 433 26.52 6.45 -5.87
C ARG A 433 27.28 7.72 -6.24
N PRO A 434 28.04 8.34 -5.33
CA PRO A 434 28.92 9.43 -5.70
C PRO A 434 29.78 9.05 -6.90
N GLN A 435 29.75 9.87 -7.95
CA GLN A 435 30.84 9.85 -8.91
C GLN A 435 32.07 10.24 -8.12
N LEU A 436 33.04 9.32 -8.03
CA LEU A 436 34.36 9.67 -7.56
C LEU A 436 34.86 10.72 -8.55
N GLU A 437 34.78 11.99 -8.18
CA GLU A 437 35.52 13.05 -8.86
C GLU A 437 36.97 12.55 -8.92
N GLY A 438 37.48 12.43 -10.14
CA GLY A 438 38.85 12.01 -10.37
C GLY A 438 39.77 12.90 -9.55
N SER A 439 40.59 12.25 -8.73
CA SER A 439 41.76 12.85 -8.08
C SER A 439 42.69 13.50 -9.09
#